data_AF-A0A7C5KAY5-F1
#
_entry.id   AF-A0A7C5KAY5-F1
#
_cell.length_a   1.000
_cell.length_b   1.000
_cell.length_c   1.000
_cell.angle_alpha   90.00
_cell.angle_beta   90.00
_cell.angle_gamma   90.00
#
_symmetry.space_group_name_H-M   'P 1'
#
loop_
_entity.id
_entity.type
_entity.pdbx_description
1 polymer ?
#
loop_
_entity_poly.entity_id
_entity_poly.type
_entity_poly.pdbx_seq_one_letter_code
_entity_poly.pdbx_strand_id
1 'polypeptide(L)'
;MPLKLGFVLFRNDEVHIFTSTTLEFPPLMGKNNYFCRFSIPSLPLIKGEYRPAFFLTDEEGLHIYNIYEIPKGLIVEPPEWYRFFGIINPETHWDLDI
;
A
#
# COMPACT_ATOMS: atom_id res chain seq x y z
N MET A 1 24.70 -3.11 6.46
CA MET A 1 24.00 -3.46 5.21
C MET A 1 23.08 -2.31 4.86
N PRO A 2 23.12 -1.79 3.63
CA PRO A 2 22.14 -0.81 3.17
C PRO A 2 20.75 -1.44 3.11
N LEU A 3 19.75 -0.70 3.57
CA LEU A 3 18.37 -1.16 3.62
C LEU A 3 17.44 -0.15 2.97
N LYS A 4 16.38 -0.66 2.36
CA LYS A 4 15.26 0.11 1.82
C LYS A 4 13.99 -0.33 2.54
N LEU A 5 13.07 0.62 2.71
CA LEU A 5 11.77 0.37 3.31
C LEU A 5 10.71 0.34 2.22
N GLY A 6 9.82 -0.63 2.28
CA GLY A 6 8.67 -0.74 1.41
C GLY A 6 7.37 -0.80 2.20
N PHE A 7 6.30 -0.36 1.55
CA PHE A 7 4.93 -0.55 1.94
C PHE A 7 4.23 -1.36 0.85
N VAL A 8 3.45 -2.36 1.24
CA VAL A 8 2.62 -3.15 0.34
C VAL A 8 1.19 -3.21 0.90
N LEU A 9 0.22 -3.17 -0.01
CA LEU A 9 -1.18 -3.38 0.31
C LEU A 9 -1.68 -4.61 -0.43
N PHE A 10 -2.22 -5.57 0.31
CA PHE A 10 -2.97 -6.70 -0.23
C PHE A 10 -4.46 -6.57 0.09
N ARG A 11 -5.31 -7.18 -0.72
CA ARG A 11 -6.67 -7.55 -0.29
C ARG A 11 -6.58 -8.82 0.56
N ASN A 12 -7.60 -9.11 1.37
CA ASN A 12 -7.58 -10.26 2.29
C ASN A 12 -7.43 -11.63 1.59
N ASP A 13 -7.72 -11.72 0.28
CA ASP A 13 -7.47 -12.89 -0.56
C ASP A 13 -6.10 -12.86 -1.26
N GLU A 14 -5.14 -12.14 -0.68
CA GLU A 14 -3.73 -12.07 -1.10
C GLU A 14 -3.49 -11.40 -2.48
N VAL A 15 -4.53 -10.83 -3.09
CA VAL A 15 -4.36 -10.00 -4.29
C VAL A 15 -3.52 -8.79 -3.95
N HIS A 16 -2.40 -8.63 -4.65
CA HIS A 16 -1.55 -7.44 -4.57
C HIS A 16 -2.26 -6.23 -5.16
N ILE A 17 -2.42 -5.17 -4.36
CA ILE A 17 -3.06 -3.93 -4.80
C ILE A 17 -2.02 -2.94 -5.32
N PHE A 18 -1.04 -2.61 -4.47
CA PHE A 18 0.09 -1.78 -4.88
C PHE A 18 1.27 -1.90 -3.90
N THR A 19 2.40 -1.33 -4.31
CA THR A 19 3.60 -1.20 -3.49
C THR A 19 4.23 0.17 -3.69
N SER A 20 4.78 0.72 -2.61
CA SER A 20 5.60 1.93 -2.63
C SER A 20 6.87 1.66 -1.84
N THR A 21 8.00 2.17 -2.31
CA THR A 21 9.31 1.90 -1.70
C THR A 21 10.14 3.16 -1.59
N THR A 22 11.16 3.11 -0.73
CA THR A 22 12.19 4.16 -0.66
C THR A 22 13.33 3.93 -1.65
N LEU A 23 13.12 3.16 -2.74
CA LEU A 23 14.19 2.80 -3.69
C LEU A 23 14.85 4.04 -4.31
N GLU A 24 14.08 5.08 -4.59
CA GLU A 24 14.56 6.36 -5.14
C GLU A 24 15.30 7.24 -4.12
N PHE A 25 15.27 6.91 -2.83
CA PHE A 25 15.93 7.66 -1.75
C PHE A 25 17.25 7.01 -1.33
N PRO A 26 18.17 7.73 -0.70
CA PRO A 26 19.36 7.13 -0.11
C PRO A 26 19.02 5.97 0.84
N PRO A 27 19.80 4.88 0.86
CA PRO A 27 19.54 3.74 1.72
C PRO A 27 19.65 4.10 3.21
N LEU A 28 18.89 3.38 4.03
CA LEU A 28 18.99 3.44 5.49
C LEU A 28 20.28 2.73 5.92
N MET A 29 21.25 3.50 6.42
CA MET A 29 22.56 2.99 6.82
C MET A 29 23.10 3.63 8.11
N GLY A 30 23.87 2.85 8.89
CA GLY A 30 24.69 3.36 9.99
C GLY A 30 23.97 3.64 11.32
N LYS A 31 22.68 3.33 11.45
CA LYS A 31 21.91 3.46 12.70
C LYS A 31 21.08 2.21 12.97
N ASN A 32 20.77 1.99 14.25
CA ASN A 32 19.91 0.88 14.68
C ASN A 32 18.41 1.21 14.59
N ASN A 33 18.06 2.51 14.58
CA ASN A 33 16.69 2.98 14.62
C ASN A 33 16.47 4.11 13.62
N TYR A 34 15.35 4.06 12.90
CA TYR A 34 14.91 5.08 11.95
C TYR A 34 13.44 5.40 12.19
N PHE A 35 13.06 6.65 11.90
CA PHE A 35 11.66 7.06 11.87
C PHE A 35 11.32 7.46 10.44
N CYS A 36 10.30 6.82 9.87
CA CYS A 36 9.78 7.12 8.55
C CYS A 36 8.27 7.37 8.67
N ARG A 37 7.76 8.33 7.89
CA ARG A 37 6.33 8.55 7.74
C ARG A 37 5.96 8.30 6.29
N PHE A 38 5.06 7.35 6.08
CA PHE A 38 4.42 7.10 4.80
C PHE A 38 2.97 7.58 4.88
N SER A 39 2.53 8.31 3.86
CA SER A 39 1.17 8.85 3.77
C SER A 39 0.65 8.67 2.34
N ILE A 40 -0.57 8.17 2.22
CA ILE A 40 -1.29 8.07 0.96
C ILE A 40 -2.41 9.13 1.04
N PRO A 41 -2.33 10.24 0.29
CA PRO A 41 -3.29 11.34 0.42
C PRO A 41 -4.73 10.93 0.08
N SER A 42 -4.89 10.07 -0.92
CA SER A 42 -6.16 9.49 -1.31
C SER A 42 -5.93 8.04 -1.69
N LEU A 43 -6.66 7.13 -1.03
CA LEU A 43 -6.59 5.69 -1.28
C LEU A 43 -7.99 5.23 -1.69
N PRO A 44 -8.28 5.22 -3.00
CA PRO A 44 -9.64 4.99 -3.51
C PRO A 44 -10.01 3.51 -3.49
N LEU A 45 -9.95 2.84 -2.35
CA LEU A 45 -10.33 1.43 -2.23
C LEU A 45 -11.85 1.29 -2.23
N ILE A 46 -12.35 0.18 -2.77
CA ILE A 46 -13.75 -0.19 -2.64
C ILE A 46 -14.00 -0.99 -1.35
N LYS A 47 -15.24 -1.45 -1.15
CA LYS A 47 -15.60 -2.31 -0.01
C LYS A 47 -14.68 -3.53 0.08
N GLY A 48 -14.12 -3.77 1.26
CA GLY A 48 -13.37 -4.98 1.49
C GLY A 48 -12.46 -4.92 2.70
N GLU A 49 -11.79 -6.04 2.93
CA GLU A 49 -10.74 -6.17 3.93
C GLU A 49 -9.39 -6.15 3.22
N TYR A 50 -8.48 -5.32 3.73
CA TYR A 50 -7.16 -5.12 3.17
C TYR A 50 -6.09 -5.31 4.26
N ARG A 51 -4.95 -5.85 3.85
CA ARG A 51 -3.82 -6.20 4.72
C ARG A 51 -2.60 -5.37 4.30
N PRO A 52 -2.38 -4.21 4.93
CA PRO A 52 -1.16 -3.44 4.72
C PRO A 52 0.01 -4.07 5.49
N ALA A 53 1.19 -3.99 4.90
CA ALA A 53 2.44 -4.42 5.54
C ALA A 53 3.59 -3.48 5.15
N PHE A 54 4.57 -3.38 6.04
CA PHE A 54 5.86 -2.79 5.74
C PHE A 54 6.91 -3.89 5.58
N PHE A 55 7.90 -3.67 4.73
CA PHE A 55 8.97 -4.64 4.54
C PHE A 55 10.33 -3.96 4.37
N LEU A 56 11.39 -4.68 4.76
CA LEU A 56 12.76 -4.27 4.53
C LEU A 56 13.33 -5.06 3.35
N THR A 57 14.01 -4.37 2.44
CA THR A 57 14.63 -4.97 1.25
C THR A 57 16.04 -4.42 1.03
N ASP A 58 16.81 -5.09 0.18
CA ASP A 58 18.09 -4.62 -0.35
C ASP A 58 17.96 -3.36 -1.23
N GLU A 59 19.08 -2.84 -1.75
CA GLU A 59 19.07 -1.60 -2.53
C GLU A 59 18.34 -1.73 -3.87
N GLU A 60 18.28 -2.94 -4.40
CA GLU A 60 17.70 -3.31 -5.69
C GLU A 60 16.22 -3.71 -5.58
N GLY A 61 15.72 -3.96 -4.36
CA GLY A 61 14.34 -4.42 -4.15
C GLY A 61 14.12 -5.89 -4.47
N LEU A 62 15.19 -6.69 -4.57
CA LEU A 62 15.16 -8.09 -4.98
C LEU A 62 15.01 -9.05 -3.80
N HIS A 63 15.57 -8.69 -2.65
CA HIS A 63 15.57 -9.54 -1.47
C HIS A 63 14.84 -8.89 -0.29
N ILE A 64 13.71 -9.47 0.09
CA ILE A 64 12.95 -9.06 1.28
C ILE A 64 13.54 -9.73 2.52
N TYR A 65 14.07 -8.94 3.44
CA TYR A 65 14.68 -9.40 4.70
C TYR A 65 13.66 -9.60 5.82
N ASN A 66 12.62 -8.77 5.85
CA ASN A 66 11.61 -8.80 6.91
C ASN A 66 10.30 -8.18 6.41
N ILE A 67 9.18 -8.68 6.93
CA ILE A 67 7.84 -8.15 6.67
C ILE A 67 7.14 -7.99 8.03
N TYR A 68 6.54 -6.82 8.23
CA TYR A 68 5.69 -6.50 9.36
C TYR A 68 4.28 -6.18 8.86
N GLU A 69 3.36 -7.10 9.09
CA GLU A 69 1.93 -6.90 8.79
C GLU A 69 1.26 -6.05 9.86
N ILE A 70 0.37 -5.15 9.46
CA ILE A 70 -0.42 -4.33 10.40
C ILE A 70 -1.57 -5.19 10.95
N PRO A 71 -1.60 -5.53 12.26
CA PRO A 71 -2.44 -6.62 12.78
C PRO A 71 -3.95 -6.47 12.60
N LYS A 72 -4.47 -5.23 12.49
CA LYS A 72 -5.92 -4.98 12.33
C LYS A 72 -6.37 -4.89 10.89
N GLY A 73 -5.44 -4.83 9.93
CA GLY A 73 -5.79 -4.54 8.55
C GLY A 73 -6.48 -3.18 8.38
N LEU A 74 -7.18 -3.05 7.26
CA LEU A 74 -8.08 -1.95 6.92
C LEU A 74 -9.40 -2.56 6.45
N ILE A 75 -10.50 -2.14 7.07
CA ILE A 75 -11.85 -2.45 6.60
C ILE A 75 -12.39 -1.21 5.93
N VAL A 76 -12.74 -1.32 4.66
CA VAL A 76 -13.34 -0.24 3.88
C VAL A 76 -14.83 -0.53 3.75
N GLU A 77 -15.65 0.36 4.28
CA GLU A 77 -17.10 0.31 4.16
C GLU A 77 -17.58 1.45 3.25
N PRO A 78 -18.28 1.15 2.15
CA PRO A 78 -18.84 2.18 1.29
C PRO A 78 -20.15 2.72 1.90
N PRO A 79 -20.55 3.96 1.56
CA PRO A 79 -21.90 4.45 1.83
C PRO A 79 -22.98 3.53 1.22
N GLU A 80 -24.19 3.51 1.78
CA GLU A 80 -25.28 2.63 1.30
C GLU A 80 -25.68 2.84 -0.17
N TRP A 81 -25.44 4.03 -0.72
CA TRP A 81 -25.76 4.41 -2.10
C TRP A 81 -24.66 4.05 -3.11
N TYR A 82 -23.55 3.46 -2.68
CA TYR A 82 -22.37 3.20 -3.52
C TYR A 82 -22.55 1.93 -4.37
N ARG A 83 -22.33 2.03 -5.70
CA ARG A 83 -22.46 0.91 -6.66
C ARG A 83 -21.25 0.78 -7.59
N PHE A 84 -20.04 0.73 -7.05
CA PHE A 84 -18.83 0.46 -7.83
C PHE A 84 -18.41 -1.01 -7.73
N PHE A 85 -17.89 -1.54 -8.83
CA PHE A 85 -17.32 -2.88 -8.92
C PHE A 85 -15.81 -2.77 -9.10
N GLY A 86 -15.04 -3.73 -8.56
CA GLY A 86 -13.60 -3.81 -8.80
C GLY A 86 -12.77 -3.91 -7.53
N ILE A 87 -11.67 -3.16 -7.47
CA ILE A 87 -10.72 -3.11 -6.34
C ILE A 87 -10.48 -1.66 -5.90
N ILE A 88 -10.45 -0.75 -6.87
CA ILE A 88 -10.34 0.69 -6.68
C ILE A 88 -11.52 1.42 -7.30
N ASN A 89 -11.88 2.57 -6.74
CA ASN A 89 -12.82 3.53 -7.29
C ASN A 89 -12.12 4.85 -7.63
N PRO A 90 -11.40 4.92 -8.76
CA PRO A 90 -10.74 6.15 -9.15
C PRO A 90 -11.76 7.26 -9.40
N GLU A 91 -11.30 8.51 -9.42
CA GLU A 91 -12.13 9.61 -9.88
C GLU A 91 -12.51 9.38 -11.36
N THR A 92 -13.80 9.19 -11.62
CA THR A 92 -14.33 8.90 -12.96
C THR A 92 -15.32 9.94 -13.41
N HIS A 93 -15.26 10.29 -14.69
CA HIS A 93 -16.21 11.18 -15.35
C HIS A 93 -16.80 10.47 -16.56
N TRP A 94 -18.12 10.59 -16.75
CA TRP A 94 -18.83 10.09 -17.92
C TRP A 94 -19.38 11.28 -18.70
N ASP A 95 -19.10 11.31 -19.99
CA ASP A 95 -19.77 12.19 -20.94
C ASP A 95 -20.71 11.31 -21.76
N LEU A 96 -22.01 11.50 -21.60
CA LEU A 96 -23.06 10.70 -22.23
C LEU A 96 -23.81 11.57 -23.22
N ASP A 97 -23.72 11.22 -24.50
CA ASP A 97 -24.60 11.77 -25.54
C ASP A 97 -25.83 10.87 -25.63
N ILE A 98 -26.86 11.22 -24.83
CA ILE A 98 -28.15 10.50 -24.74
C ILE A 98 -29.32 11.42 -25.05
#